data_AF-K8EHZ9-F1
#
_entry.id   AF-K8EHZ9-F1
#
_cell.length_a   1.000
_cell.length_b   1.000
_cell.length_c   1.000
_cell.angle_alpha   90.00
_cell.angle_beta   90.00
_cell.angle_gamma   90.00
#
_symmetry.space_group_name_H-M   'P 1'
#
loop_
_entity.id
_entity.type
_entity.pdbx_description
1 polymer ?
#
loop_
_entity_poly.entity_id
_entity_poly.type
_entity_poly.pdbx_seq_one_letter_code
_entity_poly.pdbx_strand_id
1 'polypeptide(L)'
;MFTIDINEKAYEVKGNLRFARDIETYLSTKKDGINQLNGLALLYMGLQSDSINALLNFLYYGIKTSERPSMDQIETALDKLLEQDEEALDVLFLKAVGVMELSGFFAKTRKTVMENLKKEASNKELVKQMEQKRKKAISLLSKL
;
A
#
# COMPACT_ATOMS: atom_id res chain seq x y z
N MET A 1 2.56 -10.86 -2.65
CA MET A 1 3.57 -10.52 -1.61
C MET A 1 4.84 -10.08 -2.32
N PHE A 2 5.78 -9.46 -1.63
CA PHE A 2 7.15 -9.30 -2.12
C PHE A 2 8.13 -9.28 -0.94
N THR A 3 9.42 -9.33 -1.23
CA THR A 3 10.49 -9.23 -0.24
C THR A 3 11.22 -7.89 -0.37
N ILE A 4 11.59 -7.30 0.76
CA ILE A 4 12.42 -6.09 0.83
C ILE A 4 13.58 -6.32 1.80
N ASP A 5 14.77 -5.87 1.44
CA ASP A 5 15.94 -5.93 2.31
C ASP A 5 16.02 -4.66 3.16
N ILE A 6 16.08 -4.83 4.48
CA ILE A 6 16.20 -3.75 5.45
C ILE A 6 17.33 -4.13 6.41
N ASN A 7 18.41 -3.34 6.43
CA ASN A 7 19.60 -3.60 7.25
C ASN A 7 20.10 -5.05 7.11
N GLU A 8 20.39 -5.48 5.87
CA GLU A 8 20.98 -6.79 5.53
C GLU A 8 20.08 -8.00 5.83
N LYS A 9 18.81 -7.77 6.20
CA LYS A 9 17.82 -8.82 6.38
C LYS A 9 16.66 -8.67 5.40
N ALA A 10 16.31 -9.78 4.76
CA ALA A 10 15.14 -9.89 3.90
C ALA A 10 13.85 -10.01 4.74
N TYR A 11 12.86 -9.18 4.44
CA TYR A 11 11.55 -9.18 5.07
C TYR A 11 10.45 -9.44 4.03
N GLU A 12 9.57 -10.39 4.33
CA GLU A 12 8.38 -10.59 3.52
C GLU A 12 7.30 -9.55 3.87
N VAL A 13 6.79 -8.87 2.83
CA VAL A 13 5.70 -7.90 2.91
C VAL A 13 4.43 -8.53 2.34
N LYS A 14 3.40 -8.68 3.19
CA LYS A 14 2.15 -9.38 2.84
C LYS A 14 0.92 -8.57 3.19
N GLY A 15 0.00 -8.43 2.24
CA GLY A 15 -1.38 -8.03 2.49
C GLY A 15 -2.19 -9.25 2.91
N ASN A 16 -2.18 -9.60 4.19
CA ASN A 16 -2.99 -10.67 4.79
C ASN A 16 -4.09 -10.10 5.73
N LEU A 17 -4.93 -10.96 6.33
CA LEU A 17 -6.00 -10.52 7.22
C LEU A 17 -5.49 -9.74 8.45
N ARG A 18 -4.32 -10.09 8.99
CA ARG A 18 -3.68 -9.34 10.08
C ARG A 18 -3.38 -7.91 9.62
N PHE A 19 -2.71 -7.77 8.47
CA PHE A 19 -2.45 -6.46 7.87
C PHE A 19 -3.74 -5.66 7.72
N ALA A 20 -4.79 -6.26 7.15
CA ALA A 20 -6.09 -5.60 6.99
C ALA A 20 -6.64 -5.04 8.30
N ARG A 21 -6.67 -5.89 9.34
CA ARG A 21 -7.15 -5.53 10.68
C ARG A 21 -6.30 -4.43 11.31
N ASP A 22 -4.98 -4.54 11.23
CA ASP A 22 -4.07 -3.57 11.84
C ASP A 22 -4.26 -2.19 11.16
N ILE A 23 -4.35 -2.14 9.83
CA ILE A 23 -4.61 -0.90 9.08
C ILE A 23 -5.95 -0.28 9.49
N GLU A 24 -7.03 -1.06 9.55
CA GLU A 24 -8.35 -0.53 9.97
C GLU A 24 -8.35 -0.04 11.42
N THR A 25 -7.52 -0.63 12.28
CA THR A 25 -7.42 -0.25 13.70
C THR A 25 -6.65 1.05 13.88
N TYR A 26 -5.52 1.20 13.19
CA TYR A 26 -4.56 2.26 13.49
C TYR A 26 -4.59 3.43 12.50
N LEU A 27 -5.03 3.20 11.26
CA LEU A 27 -4.95 4.21 10.19
C LEU A 27 -6.30 4.73 9.71
N SER A 28 -7.40 4.22 10.29
CA SER A 28 -8.73 4.79 10.03
C SER A 28 -8.89 6.16 10.69
N THR A 29 -9.68 7.01 10.05
CA THR A 29 -10.08 8.28 10.68
C THR A 29 -11.00 8.03 11.86
N LYS A 30 -10.95 8.96 12.83
CA LYS A 30 -11.90 9.01 13.94
C LYS A 30 -12.82 10.20 13.75
N LYS A 31 -14.12 9.98 13.91
CA LYS A 31 -15.13 11.03 13.95
C LYS A 31 -15.89 10.87 15.26
N ASP A 32 -15.92 11.93 16.08
CA ASP A 32 -16.55 11.91 17.41
C ASP A 32 -16.03 10.75 18.29
N GLY A 33 -14.72 10.46 18.18
CA GLY A 33 -14.07 9.34 18.89
C GLY A 33 -14.31 7.95 18.29
N ILE A 34 -15.21 7.83 17.30
CA ILE A 34 -15.60 6.56 16.68
C ILE A 34 -14.74 6.29 15.45
N ASN A 35 -14.13 5.10 15.40
CA ASN A 35 -13.36 4.62 14.26
C ASN A 35 -14.28 4.40 13.03
N GLN A 36 -13.94 5.02 11.90
CA GLN A 36 -14.75 4.99 10.68
C GLN A 36 -14.50 3.77 9.78
N LEU A 37 -13.54 2.90 10.12
CA LEU A 37 -13.20 1.68 9.36
C LEU A 37 -12.95 1.96 7.86
N ASN A 38 -12.16 2.99 7.59
CA ASN A 38 -11.78 3.43 6.25
C ASN A 38 -10.27 3.37 6.01
N GLY A 39 -9.50 2.74 6.90
CA GLY A 39 -8.04 2.71 6.86
C GLY A 39 -7.51 2.07 5.58
N LEU A 40 -8.09 0.95 5.13
CA LEU A 40 -7.65 0.31 3.88
C LEU A 40 -7.93 1.16 2.64
N ALA A 41 -9.06 1.87 2.63
CA ALA A 41 -9.39 2.76 1.53
C ALA A 41 -8.42 3.94 1.47
N LEU A 42 -8.11 4.55 2.61
CA LEU A 42 -7.15 5.65 2.72
C LEU A 42 -5.75 5.22 2.33
N LEU A 43 -5.28 4.07 2.82
CA LEU A 43 -3.99 3.51 2.45
C LEU A 43 -3.90 3.26 0.94
N TYR A 44 -4.94 2.67 0.35
CA TYR A 44 -4.97 2.42 -1.09
C TYR A 44 -4.90 3.70 -1.91
N MET A 45 -5.70 4.71 -1.56
CA MET A 45 -5.64 5.99 -2.29
C MET A 45 -4.28 6.65 -2.14
N GLY A 46 -3.68 6.61 -0.95
CA GLY A 46 -2.34 7.12 -0.70
C GLY A 46 -1.28 6.42 -1.56
N LEU A 47 -1.33 5.09 -1.67
CA LEU A 47 -0.42 4.34 -2.55
C LEU A 47 -0.66 4.65 -4.04
N GLN A 48 -1.91 4.88 -4.43
CA GLN A 48 -2.25 5.27 -5.80
C GLN A 48 -1.74 6.67 -6.16
N SER A 49 -1.65 7.56 -5.17
CA SER A 49 -1.13 8.94 -5.31
C SER A 49 0.33 9.11 -4.85
N ASP A 50 1.09 8.02 -4.75
CA ASP A 50 2.52 8.03 -4.40
C ASP A 50 2.85 8.72 -3.06
N SER A 51 1.94 8.60 -2.09
CA SER A 51 2.16 9.09 -0.73
C SER A 51 3.22 8.23 -0.02
N ILE A 52 4.37 8.84 0.30
CA ILE A 52 5.44 8.19 1.07
C ILE A 52 4.93 7.65 2.41
N ASN A 53 4.10 8.41 3.12
CA ASN A 53 3.48 7.95 4.37
C ASN A 53 2.63 6.69 4.17
N ALA A 54 1.93 6.57 3.04
CA ALA A 54 1.17 5.35 2.73
C ALA A 54 2.11 4.18 2.44
N LEU A 55 3.23 4.40 1.75
CA LEU A 55 4.23 3.37 1.49
C LEU A 55 4.89 2.87 2.80
N LEU A 56 5.34 3.79 3.64
CA LEU A 56 5.94 3.48 4.94
C LEU A 56 4.98 2.68 5.83
N ASN A 57 3.73 3.13 5.95
CA ASN A 57 2.70 2.39 6.68
C ASN A 57 2.43 1.01 6.06
N PHE A 58 2.37 0.92 4.73
CA PHE A 58 2.18 -0.35 4.04
C PHE A 58 3.32 -1.33 4.36
N LEU A 59 4.58 -0.90 4.31
CA LEU A 59 5.73 -1.73 4.65
C LEU A 59 5.69 -2.14 6.13
N TYR A 60 5.53 -1.17 7.03
CA TYR A 60 5.51 -1.40 8.48
C TYR A 60 4.44 -2.42 8.87
N TYR A 61 3.18 -2.20 8.47
CA TYR A 61 2.10 -3.13 8.81
C TYR A 61 2.14 -4.41 7.97
N GLY A 62 2.72 -4.39 6.77
CA GLY A 62 2.83 -5.53 5.86
C GLY A 62 3.83 -6.59 6.35
N ILE A 63 4.86 -6.16 7.10
CA ILE A 63 5.81 -7.05 7.77
C ILE A 63 5.18 -7.62 9.05
N LYS A 64 5.44 -8.91 9.29
CA LYS A 64 4.95 -9.64 10.47
C LYS A 64 5.42 -8.96 11.77
N THR A 65 4.49 -8.77 12.71
CA THR A 65 4.72 -7.98 13.94
C THR A 65 5.95 -8.44 14.74
N SER A 66 6.18 -9.75 14.87
CA SER A 66 7.31 -10.29 15.64
C SER A 66 8.69 -10.02 15.02
N GLU A 67 8.73 -9.63 13.75
CA GLU A 67 9.95 -9.40 12.98
C GLU A 67 10.00 -7.95 12.47
N ARG A 68 9.03 -7.12 12.84
CA ARG A 68 8.84 -5.81 12.24
C ARG A 68 9.99 -4.88 12.62
N PRO A 69 10.73 -4.31 11.66
CA PRO A 69 11.71 -3.26 11.95
C PRO A 69 10.99 -1.99 12.44
N SER A 70 11.73 -1.13 13.14
CA SER A 70 11.23 0.20 13.49
C SER A 70 10.98 1.05 12.23
N MET A 71 10.19 2.12 12.36
CA MET A 71 9.92 3.03 11.24
C MET A 71 11.23 3.67 10.74
N ASP A 72 12.06 4.16 11.65
CA ASP A 72 13.37 4.75 11.35
C ASP A 72 14.27 3.80 10.55
N GLN A 73 14.22 2.49 10.86
CA GLN A 73 14.98 1.48 10.10
C GLN A 73 14.42 1.27 8.69
N ILE A 74 13.09 1.34 8.51
CA ILE A 74 12.47 1.28 7.18
C ILE A 74 12.86 2.50 6.37
N GLU A 75 12.72 3.70 6.94
CA GLU A 75 13.07 4.98 6.29
C GLU A 75 14.54 4.99 5.86
N THR A 76 15.45 4.65 6.78
CA THR A 76 16.90 4.56 6.47
C THR A 76 17.19 3.57 5.34
N ALA A 77 16.46 2.46 5.26
CA ALA A 77 16.64 1.49 4.18
C ALA A 77 16.10 2.00 2.83
N LEU A 78 15.01 2.76 2.84
CA LEU A 78 14.47 3.40 1.64
C LEU A 78 15.39 4.51 1.13
N ASP A 79 15.97 5.33 2.01
CA ASP A 79 16.95 6.35 1.63
C ASP A 79 18.14 5.73 0.89
N LYS A 80 18.71 4.65 1.45
CA LYS A 80 19.80 3.89 0.81
C LYS A 80 19.41 3.30 -0.53
N LEU A 81 18.16 2.82 -0.66
CA LEU A 81 17.66 2.25 -1.90
C LEU A 81 17.58 3.34 -2.99
N LEU A 82 17.13 4.54 -2.61
CA LEU A 82 17.01 5.68 -3.51
C LEU A 82 18.35 6.28 -3.94
N GLU A 83 19.37 6.23 -3.07
CA GLU A 83 20.73 6.61 -3.44
C GLU A 83 21.32 5.71 -4.55
N GLN A 84 20.79 4.48 -4.70
CA GLN A 84 21.27 3.49 -5.66
C GLN A 84 20.43 3.43 -6.94
N ASP A 85 19.13 3.66 -6.83
CA ASP A 85 18.17 3.54 -7.93
C ASP A 85 17.03 4.55 -7.74
N GLU A 86 17.01 5.59 -8.59
CA GLU A 86 15.99 6.64 -8.58
C GLU A 86 14.59 6.11 -8.91
N GLU A 87 14.46 4.98 -9.61
CA GLU A 87 13.17 4.34 -9.95
C GLU A 87 12.68 3.37 -8.87
N ALA A 88 13.47 3.11 -7.83
CA ALA A 88 13.16 2.09 -6.83
C ALA A 88 11.85 2.37 -6.08
N LEU A 89 11.53 3.64 -5.83
CA LEU A 89 10.27 4.04 -5.18
C LEU A 89 9.06 3.70 -6.06
N ASP A 90 9.11 3.98 -7.36
CA ASP A 90 8.02 3.67 -8.29
C ASP A 90 7.75 2.16 -8.32
N VAL A 91 8.81 1.36 -8.35
CA VAL A 91 8.71 -0.10 -8.26
C VAL A 91 8.10 -0.54 -6.93
N LEU A 92 8.47 0.08 -5.81
CA LEU A 92 7.91 -0.22 -4.49
C LEU A 92 6.42 0.14 -4.40
N PHE A 93 6.00 1.29 -4.92
CA PHE A 93 4.59 1.64 -4.99
C PHE A 93 3.80 0.65 -5.84
N LEU A 94 4.32 0.25 -7.01
CA LEU A 94 3.69 -0.76 -7.84
C LEU A 94 3.59 -2.11 -7.12
N LYS A 95 4.65 -2.53 -6.41
CA LYS A 95 4.62 -3.75 -5.58
C LYS A 95 3.56 -3.63 -4.47
N ALA A 96 3.49 -2.51 -3.76
CA ALA A 96 2.52 -2.30 -2.69
C ALA A 96 1.07 -2.34 -3.20
N VAL A 97 0.78 -1.60 -4.28
CA VAL A 97 -0.52 -1.64 -4.97
C VAL A 97 -0.85 -3.06 -5.42
N GLY A 98 0.12 -3.77 -6.01
CA GLY A 98 -0.07 -5.13 -6.50
C GLY A 98 -0.44 -6.09 -5.37
N VAL A 99 0.21 -5.97 -4.21
CA VAL A 99 -0.08 -6.82 -3.05
C VAL A 99 -1.51 -6.59 -2.55
N MET A 100 -1.95 -5.34 -2.54
CA MET A 100 -3.34 -5.00 -2.18
C MET A 100 -4.32 -5.55 -3.21
N GLU A 101 -4.04 -5.40 -4.51
CA GLU A 101 -4.92 -5.85 -5.60
C GLU A 101 -5.09 -7.36 -5.68
N LEU A 102 -4.04 -8.11 -5.34
CA LEU A 102 -4.04 -9.57 -5.29
C LEU A 102 -4.58 -10.11 -3.95
N SER A 103 -4.89 -9.24 -2.99
CA SER A 103 -5.51 -9.63 -1.74
C SER A 103 -7.02 -9.86 -1.89
N GLY A 104 -7.48 -11.05 -1.53
CA GLY A 104 -8.90 -11.42 -1.53
C GLY A 104 -9.78 -10.56 -0.61
N PHE A 105 -9.25 -10.08 0.52
CA PHE A 105 -10.03 -9.23 1.45
C PHE A 105 -10.13 -7.77 0.98
N PHE A 106 -9.21 -7.31 0.13
CA PHE A 106 -9.20 -5.93 -0.34
C PHE A 106 -10.11 -5.71 -1.55
N ALA A 107 -10.46 -6.78 -2.29
CA ALA A 107 -11.24 -6.69 -3.52
C ALA A 107 -12.57 -5.93 -3.37
N LYS A 108 -13.26 -6.10 -2.23
CA LYS A 108 -14.51 -5.39 -1.91
C LYS A 108 -14.27 -3.91 -1.65
N THR A 109 -13.29 -3.57 -0.81
CA THR A 109 -12.91 -2.18 -0.50
C THR A 109 -12.54 -1.41 -1.76
N ARG A 110 -11.68 -1.99 -2.62
CA ARG A 110 -11.34 -1.40 -3.92
C ARG A 110 -12.58 -1.12 -4.77
N LYS A 111 -13.49 -2.10 -4.90
CA LYS A 111 -14.70 -1.93 -5.71
C LYS A 111 -15.49 -0.71 -5.24
N THR A 112 -15.70 -0.59 -3.94
CA THR A 112 -16.39 0.56 -3.34
C THR A 112 -15.65 1.88 -3.57
N VAL A 113 -14.31 1.91 -3.42
CA VAL A 113 -13.50 3.11 -3.72
C VAL A 113 -13.68 3.54 -5.17
N MET A 114 -13.52 2.61 -6.12
CA MET A 114 -13.63 2.90 -7.55
C MET A 114 -15.04 3.31 -7.96
N GLU A 115 -16.09 2.68 -7.40
CA GLU A 115 -17.48 3.07 -7.64
C GLU A 115 -17.77 4.48 -7.13
N ASN A 116 -17.25 4.84 -5.95
CA ASN A 116 -17.42 6.20 -5.41
C ASN A 116 -16.71 7.24 -6.28
N LEU A 117 -15.48 6.97 -6.71
CA LEU A 117 -14.76 7.89 -7.61
C LEU A 117 -15.49 8.07 -8.95
N LYS A 118 -16.05 6.99 -9.52
CA LYS A 118 -16.79 7.01 -10.79
C LYS A 118 -18.10 7.80 -10.74
N LYS A 119 -18.64 8.10 -9.55
CA LYS A 119 -19.87 8.93 -9.41
C LYS A 119 -19.64 10.39 -9.77
N GLU A 120 -18.41 10.88 -9.65
CA GLU A 120 -18.05 12.26 -9.93
C GLU A 120 -17.33 12.36 -11.29
N ALA A 121 -17.92 13.11 -12.23
CA ALA A 121 -17.39 13.24 -13.59
C ALA A 121 -15.97 13.84 -13.62
N SER A 122 -15.63 14.70 -12.65
CA SER A 122 -14.30 15.30 -12.47
C SER A 122 -13.19 14.26 -12.23
N ASN A 123 -13.53 13.07 -11.72
CA ASN A 123 -12.55 12.04 -11.38
C ASN A 123 -12.23 11.10 -12.55
N LYS A 124 -12.75 11.35 -13.77
CA LYS A 124 -12.59 10.44 -14.92
C LYS A 124 -11.13 10.12 -15.24
N GLU A 125 -10.25 11.12 -15.24
CA GLU A 125 -8.83 10.89 -15.54
C GLU A 125 -8.12 10.18 -14.39
N LEU A 126 -8.40 10.56 -13.14
CA LEU A 126 -7.89 9.88 -11.96
C LEU A 126 -8.23 8.38 -11.98
N VAL A 127 -9.50 8.05 -12.23
CA VAL A 127 -9.96 6.65 -12.34
C VAL A 127 -9.18 5.89 -13.41
N LYS A 128 -8.93 6.51 -14.56
CA LYS A 128 -8.15 5.91 -15.65
C LYS A 128 -6.70 5.67 -15.24
N GLN A 129 -6.05 6.64 -14.59
CA GLN A 129 -4.69 6.52 -14.10
C GLN A 129 -4.56 5.42 -13.04
N MET A 130 -5.48 5.37 -12.08
CA MET A 130 -5.51 4.31 -11.06
C MET A 130 -5.69 2.93 -11.67
N GLU A 131 -6.56 2.78 -12.68
CA GLU A 131 -6.72 1.50 -13.38
C GLU A 131 -5.48 1.10 -14.19
N GLN A 132 -4.76 2.07 -14.78
CA GLN A 132 -3.48 1.81 -15.45
C GLN A 132 -2.41 1.36 -14.45
N LYS A 133 -2.24 2.08 -13.33
CA LYS A 133 -1.29 1.73 -12.26
C LYS A 133 -1.60 0.36 -11.68
N ARG A 134 -2.88 0.08 -11.43
CA ARG A 134 -3.37 -1.26 -11.02
C ARG A 134 -2.94 -2.35 -11.99
N LYS A 135 -3.16 -2.18 -13.30
CA LYS A 135 -2.78 -3.19 -14.31
C LYS A 135 -1.27 -3.43 -14.32
N LYS A 136 -0.47 -2.36 -14.25
CA LYS A 136 0.99 -2.44 -14.15
C LYS A 136 1.42 -3.19 -12.89
N ALA A 137 0.85 -2.83 -11.74
CA ALA A 137 1.14 -3.41 -10.43
C ALA A 137 0.82 -4.92 -10.37
N ILE A 138 -0.34 -5.34 -10.87
CA ILE A 138 -0.72 -6.76 -10.96
C ILE A 138 0.27 -7.50 -11.87
N SER A 139 0.54 -6.96 -13.07
CA SER A 139 1.47 -7.57 -14.03
C SER A 139 2.88 -7.73 -13.46
N LEU A 140 3.35 -6.75 -12.69
CA LEU A 140 4.65 -6.79 -12.03
C LEU A 140 4.73 -7.95 -11.03
N LEU A 141 3.73 -8.07 -10.14
CA LEU A 141 3.75 -9.11 -9.10
C LEU A 141 3.39 -10.51 -9.59
N SER A 142 2.59 -10.64 -10.65
CA SER A 142 2.26 -11.96 -11.22
C SER A 142 3.42 -12.59 -12.00
N LYS A 143 4.52 -11.84 -12.24
CA LYS A 143 5.74 -12.32 -12.88
C LYS A 143 6.85 -12.71 -11.88
N LEU A 144 6.66 -12.42 -10.60
CA LEU A 144 7.55 -12.82 -9.50
C LEU A 144 7.18 -14.24 -9.03
#